data_AF-A0A2N3QF36-F1
#
_entry.id   AF-A0A2N3QF36-F1
#
_cell.length_a   1.000
_cell.length_b   1.000
_cell.length_c   1.000
_cell.angle_alpha   90.00
_cell.angle_beta   90.00
_cell.angle_gamma   90.00
#
_symmetry.space_group_name_H-M   'P 1'
#
loop_
_entity.id
_entity.type
_entity.pdbx_description
1 polymer ?
#
loop_
_entity_poly.entity_id
_entity_poly.type
_entity_poly.pdbx_seq_one_letter_code
_entity_poly.pdbx_strand_id
1 'polypeptide(L)'
;MHFSYNKLFKLMIDRNIKKKELSEMSDVSATSIAKLGKGGNVNTGVLLRICNALNCDVGDIMEFVPDKKQESVADDGKTSATSLMMQIPGTDQDSTHGR
;
A
#
# COMPACT_ATOMS: atom_id res chain seq x y z
N MET A 1 18.77 9.78 -2.34
CA MET A 1 17.63 9.68 -1.41
C MET A 1 16.51 10.47 -2.05
N HIS A 2 15.25 10.07 -1.93
CA HIS A 2 14.15 10.76 -2.60
C HIS A 2 12.85 10.70 -1.79
N PHE A 3 11.92 11.60 -2.09
CA PHE A 3 10.55 11.48 -1.59
C PHE A 3 9.73 10.62 -2.57
N SER A 4 9.10 9.58 -2.04
CA SER A 4 8.15 8.73 -2.75
C SER A 4 6.74 9.25 -2.50
N TYR A 5 5.93 9.29 -3.55
CA TYR A 5 4.50 9.62 -3.49
C TYR A 5 3.62 8.39 -3.77
N ASN A 6 4.16 7.18 -3.62
CA ASN A 6 3.40 5.95 -3.85
C ASN A 6 2.20 5.82 -2.90
N LYS A 7 2.32 6.34 -1.67
CA LYS A 7 1.22 6.35 -0.70
C LYS A 7 0.02 7.16 -1.20
N LEU A 8 0.25 8.33 -1.81
CA LEU A 8 -0.81 9.12 -2.44
C LEU A 8 -1.57 8.31 -3.48
N PHE A 9 -0.87 7.61 -4.39
CA PHE A 9 -1.53 6.84 -5.44
C PHE A 9 -2.30 5.64 -4.91
N LYS A 10 -1.78 4.97 -3.86
CA LYS A 10 -2.53 3.91 -3.16
C LYS A 10 -3.81 4.47 -2.55
N LEU A 11 -3.71 5.57 -1.80
CA LEU A 11 -4.87 6.22 -1.18
C LEU A 11 -5.91 6.69 -2.21
N MET A 12 -5.47 7.15 -3.39
CA MET A 12 -6.38 7.47 -4.49
C MET A 12 -7.12 6.24 -5.02
N ILE A 13 -6.44 5.10 -5.18
CA ILE A 13 -7.06 3.85 -5.62
C ILE A 13 -8.07 3.36 -4.59
N ASP A 14 -7.69 3.38 -3.30
CA ASP A 14 -8.56 2.93 -2.19
C ASP A 14 -9.85 3.75 -2.11
N ARG A 15 -9.79 5.02 -2.51
CA ARG A 15 -10.93 5.95 -2.53
C ARG A 15 -11.58 6.10 -3.90
N ASN A 16 -11.14 5.33 -4.90
CA ASN A 16 -11.62 5.39 -6.28
C ASN A 16 -11.54 6.80 -6.92
N ILE A 17 -10.53 7.60 -6.54
CA ILE A 17 -10.30 8.97 -7.04
C ILE A 17 -9.37 8.94 -8.26
N LYS A 18 -9.78 9.60 -9.34
CA LYS A 18 -8.95 9.73 -10.55
C LYS A 18 -8.00 10.93 -10.45
N LYS A 19 -6.89 10.92 -11.19
CA LYS A 19 -5.94 12.06 -11.23
C LYS A 19 -6.58 13.39 -11.64
N LYS A 20 -7.55 13.34 -12.58
CA LYS A 20 -8.30 14.51 -13.01
C LYS A 20 -9.15 15.09 -11.88
N GLU A 21 -9.84 14.21 -11.16
CA GLU A 21 -10.68 14.58 -10.02
C GLU A 21 -9.84 15.14 -8.87
N LEU A 22 -8.68 14.53 -8.56
CA LEU A 22 -7.75 15.09 -7.59
C LEU A 22 -7.27 16.50 -7.99
N SER A 23 -7.01 16.73 -9.28
CA SER A 23 -6.61 18.04 -9.81
C SER A 23 -7.70 19.09 -9.56
N GLU A 24 -8.95 18.74 -9.83
CA GLU A 24 -10.12 19.61 -9.64
C GLU A 24 -10.39 19.86 -8.15
N MET A 25 -10.38 18.83 -7.31
CA MET A 25 -10.67 18.93 -5.88
C MET A 25 -9.60 19.68 -5.08
N SER A 26 -8.32 19.53 -5.47
CA SER A 26 -7.20 20.20 -4.77
C SER A 26 -6.83 21.55 -5.39
N ASP A 27 -7.47 21.94 -6.50
CA ASP A 27 -7.07 23.10 -7.30
C ASP A 27 -5.57 23.05 -7.68
N VAL A 28 -5.03 21.85 -7.91
CA VAL A 28 -3.63 21.64 -8.29
C VAL A 28 -3.58 21.37 -9.78
N SER A 29 -2.67 22.03 -10.49
CA SER A 29 -2.50 21.82 -11.93
C SER A 29 -2.16 20.37 -12.26
N ALA A 30 -2.71 19.86 -13.37
CA ALA A 30 -2.41 18.52 -13.87
C ALA A 30 -0.90 18.29 -14.08
N THR A 31 -0.14 19.34 -14.40
CA THR A 31 1.33 19.30 -14.51
C THR A 31 2.01 19.00 -13.18
N SER A 32 1.51 19.55 -12.07
CA SER A 32 2.03 19.29 -10.73
C SER A 32 1.70 17.87 -10.28
N ILE A 33 0.48 17.38 -10.55
CA ILE A 33 0.12 15.98 -10.28
C ILE A 33 0.96 15.00 -11.11
N ALA A 34 1.25 15.33 -12.37
CA ALA A 34 2.14 14.52 -13.20
C ALA A 34 3.58 14.47 -12.66
N LYS A 35 4.09 15.57 -12.07
CA LYS A 35 5.41 15.61 -11.41
C LYS A 35 5.46 14.66 -10.21
N LEU A 36 4.43 14.64 -9.37
CA LEU A 36 4.32 13.69 -8.25
C LEU A 36 4.42 12.23 -8.74
N GLY A 37 3.79 11.92 -9.87
CA GLY A 37 3.86 10.59 -10.48
C GLY A 37 5.23 10.18 -10.99
N LYS A 38 6.15 11.12 -11.18
CA LYS A 38 7.54 10.87 -11.59
C LYS A 38 8.53 10.99 -10.41
N GLY A 39 8.03 11.16 -9.18
CA GLY A 39 8.89 11.42 -8.01
C GLY A 39 9.56 12.80 -8.03
N GLY A 40 9.02 13.75 -8.80
CA GLY A 40 9.57 15.10 -8.89
C GLY A 40 9.26 15.95 -7.65
N ASN A 41 10.05 16.99 -7.43
CA ASN A 41 9.81 17.96 -6.36
C ASN A 41 8.59 18.85 -6.68
N VAL A 42 7.77 19.06 -5.66
CA VAL A 42 6.67 20.04 -5.66
C VAL A 42 6.82 20.98 -4.46
N ASN A 43 6.13 22.11 -4.50
CA ASN A 43 6.07 23.03 -3.37
C ASN A 43 5.16 22.45 -2.26
N THR A 44 5.50 22.69 -1.00
CA THR A 44 4.68 22.35 0.17
C THR A 44 3.24 22.86 0.07
N GLY A 45 3.00 24.00 -0.60
CA GLY A 45 1.65 24.49 -0.87
C GLY A 45 0.78 23.52 -1.70
N VAL A 46 1.40 22.77 -2.62
CA VAL A 46 0.72 21.73 -3.40
C VAL A 46 0.34 20.55 -2.49
N LEU A 47 1.24 20.15 -1.60
CA LEU A 47 0.98 19.09 -0.63
C LEU A 47 -0.16 19.45 0.30
N LEU A 48 -0.18 20.69 0.82
CA LEU A 48 -1.23 21.17 1.72
C LEU A 48 -2.62 21.14 1.05
N ARG A 49 -2.69 21.55 -0.22
CA ARG A 49 -3.92 21.48 -1.03
C ARG A 49 -4.42 20.06 -1.22
N ILE A 50 -3.52 19.12 -1.49
CA ILE A 50 -3.84 17.69 -1.63
C ILE A 50 -4.30 17.11 -0.29
N CYS A 51 -3.59 17.39 0.80
CA CYS A 51 -3.95 16.98 2.16
C CYS A 51 -5.36 17.46 2.53
N ASN A 52 -5.69 18.72 2.23
CA ASN A 52 -7.01 19.29 2.48
C ASN A 52 -8.10 18.62 1.61
N ALA A 53 -7.85 18.46 0.31
CA ALA A 53 -8.81 17.83 -0.61
C ALA A 53 -9.09 16.36 -0.27
N LEU A 54 -8.10 15.65 0.25
CA LEU A 54 -8.19 14.25 0.66
C LEU A 54 -8.42 14.10 2.17
N ASN A 55 -8.54 15.18 2.93
CA ASN A 55 -8.70 15.15 4.38
C ASN A 55 -7.75 14.13 5.06
N CYS A 56 -6.46 14.25 4.77
CA CYS A 56 -5.38 13.35 5.24
C CYS A 56 -4.12 14.15 5.61
N ASP A 57 -3.16 13.51 6.27
CA ASP A 57 -1.90 14.14 6.64
C ASP A 57 -0.81 13.93 5.57
N VAL A 58 0.27 14.71 5.64
CA VAL A 58 1.40 14.62 4.70
C VAL A 58 2.06 13.24 4.70
N GLY A 59 2.08 12.56 5.85
CA GLY A 59 2.61 11.19 5.99
C GLY A 59 1.79 10.11 5.26
N ASP A 60 0.53 10.41 4.94
CA ASP A 60 -0.36 9.52 4.18
C ASP A 60 -0.14 9.62 2.67
N ILE A 61 0.47 10.72 2.21
CA ILE A 61 0.66 10.98 0.77
C ILE A 61 2.12 10.87 0.33
N MET A 62 3.08 11.02 1.23
CA MET A 62 4.50 10.93 0.92
C MET A 62 5.32 10.25 2.01
N GLU A 63 6.49 9.74 1.62
CA GLU A 63 7.49 9.17 2.52
C GLU A 63 8.90 9.46 2.05
N PHE A 64 9.83 9.53 2.99
CA PHE A 64 11.25 9.61 2.69
C PHE A 64 11.81 8.21 2.40
N VAL A 65 12.45 8.05 1.26
CA VAL A 65 13.12 6.82 0.85
C VAL A 65 14.64 7.05 0.84
N PRO A 66 15.38 6.43 1.80
CA PRO A 66 16.84 6.46 1.76
C PRO A 66 17.35 5.70 0.53
N ASP A 67 18.54 6.05 0.02
CA ASP A 67 19.16 5.26 -1.04
C ASP A 67 19.43 3.87 -0.51
N LYS A 68 18.77 2.86 -1.07
CA LYS A 68 19.04 1.48 -0.72
C LYS A 68 20.47 1.14 -1.18
N LYS A 69 21.38 0.85 -0.24
CA LYS A 69 22.32 -0.25 -0.48
C LYS A 69 21.44 -1.50 -0.64
N GLN A 70 21.64 -2.25 -1.71
CA GLN A 70 20.82 -3.41 -2.04
C GLN A 70 20.80 -4.41 -0.88
N GLU A 71 19.70 -4.49 -0.15
CA GLU A 71 19.35 -5.65 0.65
C GLU A 71 17.94 -6.07 0.25
N SER A 72 17.87 -7.24 -0.37
CA SER A 72 16.67 -7.97 -0.75
C SER A 72 15.93 -8.42 0.49
N VAL A 73 14.68 -7.97 0.67
CA VAL A 73 13.73 -8.60 1.57
C VAL A 73 12.55 -9.11 0.77
N ALA A 74 12.34 -10.41 0.90
CA ALA A 74 11.24 -11.18 0.33
C ALA A 74 9.89 -10.65 0.85
N ASP A 75 8.94 -10.47 -0.07
CA ASP A 75 7.53 -10.22 0.20
C ASP A 75 6.81 -11.57 0.05
N ASP A 76 6.64 -12.29 1.17
CA ASP A 76 5.69 -13.40 1.28
C ASP A 76 4.73 -13.06 2.42
N GLY A 77 3.61 -12.46 2.04
CA GLY A 77 2.61 -11.97 2.98
C GLY A 77 1.21 -11.94 2.40
N LYS A 78 0.70 -13.08 1.88
CA LYS A 78 -0.71 -13.22 1.51
C LYS A 78 -1.45 -14.29 2.35
N THR A 79 -2.04 -13.80 3.44
CA THR A 79 -3.49 -13.89 3.80
C THR A 79 -4.17 -15.22 4.16
N SER A 80 -4.60 -15.27 5.42
CA SER A 80 -5.93 -15.61 5.98
C SER A 80 -6.56 -16.98 5.77
N ALA A 81 -6.92 -17.56 6.93
CA ALA A 81 -7.79 -18.71 7.14
C ALA A 81 -9.13 -18.62 6.40
N THR A 82 -9.56 -19.75 5.82
CA THR A 82 -10.98 -20.11 5.74
C THR A 82 -11.16 -21.63 5.57
N SER A 83 -12.03 -22.19 6.41
CA SER A 83 -12.94 -23.31 6.16
C SER A 83 -12.44 -24.73 5.84
N LEU A 84 -12.51 -25.57 6.89
CA LEU A 84 -13.39 -26.74 6.99
C LEU A 84 -13.15 -27.95 6.07
N MET A 85 -12.39 -28.93 6.58
CA MET A 85 -12.74 -30.35 6.43
C MET A 85 -12.51 -31.05 7.77
N MET A 86 -13.59 -31.24 8.52
CA MET A 86 -13.67 -32.31 9.52
C MET A 86 -13.58 -33.64 8.76
N GLN A 87 -12.53 -34.40 8.99
CA GLN A 87 -12.55 -35.84 8.74
C GLN A 87 -12.28 -36.56 10.07
N ILE A 88 -13.24 -37.42 10.35
CA ILE A 88 -13.56 -38.11 11.58
C ILE A 88 -12.45 -39.11 11.93
N PRO A 89 -12.16 -39.34 13.24
CA PRO A 89 -11.24 -40.38 13.66
C PRO A 89 -11.81 -41.77 13.35
N GLY A 90 -11.12 -42.53 12.50
CA GLY A 90 -11.31 -43.97 12.42
C GLY A 90 -10.61 -44.63 13.60
N THR A 91 -11.39 -45.15 14.54
CA THR A 91 -11.07 -46.35 15.31
C THR A 91 -10.96 -47.52 14.30
N ASP A 92 -10.07 -48.50 14.40
CA ASP A 92 -9.92 -49.50 15.46
C ASP A 92 -8.62 -50.32 15.23
N GLN A 93 -8.00 -50.70 16.35
CA GLN A 93 -7.41 -52.02 16.70
C GLN A 93 -6.24 -52.58 15.86
N ASP A 94 -5.04 -52.65 16.45
CA ASP A 94 -4.51 -53.78 17.25
C ASP A 94 -3.66 -54.73 16.38
N SER A 95 -2.33 -54.62 16.48
CA SER A 95 -1.53 -55.81 16.71
C SER A 95 -0.12 -55.48 17.18
N THR A 96 0.11 -55.80 18.45
CA THR A 96 1.21 -56.61 18.99
C THR A 96 2.67 -56.12 18.89
N HIS A 97 3.14 -55.76 20.08
CA HIS A 97 4.52 -55.73 20.54
C HIS A 97 5.09 -57.16 20.64
N GLY A 98 6.37 -57.33 20.29
CA GLY A 98 7.25 -58.34 20.92
C GLY A 98 7.72 -59.50 20.05
N ARG A 99 8.96 -59.42 19.58
CA ARG A 99 10.08 -60.13 20.22
C ARG A 99 11.41 -59.51 19.84
#